data_AF-A0A2E0EM64-F1
#
_entry.id   AF-A0A2E0EM64-F1
#
_cell.length_a   1.000
_cell.length_b   1.000
_cell.length_c   1.000
_cell.angle_alpha   90.00
_cell.angle_beta   90.00
_cell.angle_gamma   90.00
#
_symmetry.space_group_name_H-M   'P 1'
#
loop_
_entity.id
_entity.type
_entity.pdbx_description
1 polymer ?
#
loop_
_entity_poly.entity_id
_entity_poly.type
_entity_poly.pdbx_seq_one_letter_code
_entity_poly.pdbx_strand_id
1 'polypeptide(L)'
;MNNYKRFLAMITTSTVVMFGLMYLNSYALDHVFFSETRTYMALYMGGAMAVVMLLFMLGMYQDKGKNTAIFIGAIAVFAIGVFLVRSQTTVQDQSWMKAMIPHHSIAVLTSERAGIDD
;
A
#
# COMPACT_ATOMS: atom_id res chain seq x y z
N MET A 1 22.56 -6.47 -13.49
CA MET A 1 21.70 -6.67 -12.29
C MET A 1 21.01 -8.02 -12.42
N ASN A 2 20.98 -8.85 -11.37
CA ASN A 2 20.20 -10.10 -11.39
C ASN A 2 18.71 -9.78 -11.56
N ASN A 3 17.98 -10.48 -12.45
CA ASN A 3 16.55 -10.28 -12.69
C ASN A 3 15.73 -10.27 -11.39
N TYR A 4 16.07 -11.12 -10.43
CA TYR A 4 15.43 -11.17 -9.11
C TYR A 4 15.66 -9.90 -8.27
N LYS A 5 16.86 -9.32 -8.34
CA LYS A 5 17.15 -8.05 -7.64
C LYS A 5 16.36 -6.90 -8.27
N ARG A 6 16.26 -6.88 -9.60
CA ARG A 6 15.44 -5.90 -10.32
C ARG A 6 13.96 -6.05 -9.98
N PHE A 7 13.46 -7.28 -9.89
CA PHE A 7 12.09 -7.56 -9.46
C PHE A 7 11.79 -6.95 -8.09
N LEU A 8 12.59 -7.31 -7.07
CA LEU A 8 12.41 -6.81 -5.72
C LEU A 8 12.51 -5.28 -5.67
N ALA A 9 13.49 -4.69 -6.35
CA ALA A 9 13.61 -3.24 -6.45
C ALA A 9 12.36 -2.60 -7.08
N MET A 10 11.84 -3.17 -8.17
CA MET A 10 10.62 -2.66 -8.82
C MET A 10 9.42 -2.72 -7.88
N ILE A 11 9.20 -3.84 -7.18
CA ILE A 11 8.10 -3.97 -6.22
C ILE A 11 8.26 -2.96 -5.08
N THR A 12 9.41 -2.93 -4.42
CA THR A 12 9.65 -2.05 -3.27
C THR A 12 9.53 -0.58 -3.66
N THR A 13 10.16 -0.15 -4.75
CA THR A 13 10.06 1.23 -5.22
C THR A 13 8.61 1.57 -5.59
N SER A 14 7.90 0.68 -6.29
CA SER A 14 6.51 0.93 -6.66
C SER A 14 5.61 1.06 -5.43
N THR A 15 5.79 0.21 -4.41
CA THR A 15 5.05 0.30 -3.15
C THR A 15 5.31 1.62 -2.42
N VAL A 16 6.57 2.06 -2.34
CA VAL A 16 6.94 3.34 -1.71
C VAL A 16 6.35 4.52 -2.47
N VAL A 17 6.46 4.50 -3.80
CA VAL A 17 5.87 5.54 -4.67
C VAL A 17 4.36 5.58 -4.48
N MET A 18 3.67 4.43 -4.57
CA MET A 18 2.22 4.36 -4.39
C MET A 18 1.78 4.85 -3.00
N PHE A 19 2.53 4.52 -1.94
CA PHE A 19 2.25 5.06 -0.61
C PHE A 19 2.30 6.60 -0.58
N GLY A 20 3.30 7.20 -1.24
CA GLY A 20 3.36 8.65 -1.40
C GLY A 20 2.18 9.21 -2.23
N LEU A 21 1.85 8.56 -3.35
CA LEU A 21 0.76 8.97 -4.23
C LEU A 21 -0.61 8.97 -3.54
N MET A 22 -0.83 8.10 -2.54
CA MET A 22 -2.07 8.07 -1.75
C MET A 22 -2.37 9.39 -1.02
N TYR A 23 -1.38 10.28 -0.84
CA TYR A 23 -1.57 11.58 -0.20
C TYR A 23 -1.91 12.72 -1.17
N LEU A 24 -1.81 12.49 -2.49
CA LEU A 24 -2.07 13.54 -3.49
C LEU A 24 -3.54 13.99 -3.55
N ASN A 25 -4.46 13.18 -3.02
CA ASN A 25 -5.88 13.50 -2.93
C ASN A 25 -6.28 14.15 -1.59
N SER A 26 -5.32 14.61 -0.77
CA SER A 26 -5.62 15.51 0.34
C SER A 26 -6.04 16.89 -0.17
N TYR A 27 -7.06 17.49 0.45
CA TYR A 27 -7.57 18.83 0.12
C TYR A 27 -6.52 19.93 0.30
N ALA A 28 -5.78 19.86 1.41
CA ALA A 28 -4.75 20.83 1.77
C ALA A 28 -3.47 20.11 2.20
N LEU A 29 -2.32 20.75 1.98
CA LEU A 29 -1.01 20.15 2.26
C LEU A 29 -0.75 19.94 3.76
N ASP A 30 -1.29 20.82 4.61
CA ASP A 30 -1.25 20.72 6.06
C ASP A 30 -2.12 19.58 6.61
N HIS A 31 -2.99 18.98 5.80
CA HIS A 31 -3.72 17.76 6.16
C HIS A 31 -2.94 16.47 5.91
N VAL A 32 -1.70 16.55 5.38
CA VAL A 32 -0.88 15.37 5.10
C VAL A 32 -0.21 14.88 6.39
N PHE A 33 -0.88 13.95 7.07
CA PHE A 33 -0.37 13.25 8.25
C PHE A 33 -0.08 11.79 7.95
N PHE A 34 0.98 11.26 8.55
CA PHE A 34 1.29 9.84 8.47
C PHE A 34 0.12 8.98 8.98
N SER A 35 -0.18 7.90 8.25
CA SER A 35 -1.21 6.93 8.60
C SER A 35 -0.64 5.52 8.55
N GLU A 36 -0.69 4.83 9.69
CA GLU A 36 -0.36 3.41 9.81
C GLU A 36 -1.28 2.56 8.91
N THR A 37 -2.58 2.86 8.90
CA THR A 37 -3.56 2.20 8.03
C THR A 37 -3.19 2.28 6.55
N ARG A 38 -2.77 3.47 6.06
CA ARG A 38 -2.28 3.61 4.66
C ARG A 38 -0.99 2.83 4.42
N THR A 39 -0.12 2.75 5.43
CA THR A 39 1.10 1.94 5.35
C THR A 39 0.78 0.46 5.21
N TYR A 40 -0.16 -0.06 6.01
CA TYR A 40 -0.62 -1.46 5.91
C TYR A 40 -1.29 -1.74 4.56
N MET A 41 -2.04 -0.76 4.04
CA MET A 41 -2.61 -0.83 2.69
C MET A 41 -1.53 -0.96 1.62
N ALA A 42 -0.51 -0.09 1.65
CA ALA A 42 0.61 -0.17 0.72
C ALA A 42 1.32 -1.54 0.80
N LEU A 43 1.51 -2.08 2.01
CA LEU A 43 2.15 -3.38 2.20
C LEU A 43 1.35 -4.53 1.57
N TYR A 44 0.06 -4.68 1.89
CA TYR A 44 -0.69 -5.80 1.32
C TYR A 44 -0.89 -5.63 -0.19
N MET A 45 -1.10 -4.40 -0.69
CA MET A 45 -1.19 -4.15 -2.13
C MET A 45 0.12 -4.49 -2.84
N GLY A 46 1.26 -4.13 -2.25
CA GLY A 46 2.59 -4.50 -2.76
C GLY A 46 2.83 -6.01 -2.76
N GLY A 47 2.37 -6.72 -1.71
CA GLY A 47 2.40 -8.18 -1.65
C GLY A 47 1.57 -8.83 -2.77
N ALA A 48 0.32 -8.38 -2.96
CA ALA A 48 -0.54 -8.85 -4.05
C ALA A 48 0.08 -8.59 -5.42
N MET A 49 0.61 -7.38 -5.65
CA MET A 49 1.29 -7.01 -6.89
C MET A 49 2.48 -7.92 -7.17
N ALA A 50 3.29 -8.26 -6.15
CA ALA A 50 4.42 -9.17 -6.32
C ALA A 50 3.98 -10.58 -6.74
N VAL A 51 2.91 -11.12 -6.13
CA VAL A 51 2.34 -12.41 -6.53
C VAL A 51 1.88 -12.37 -8.00
N VAL A 52 1.07 -11.37 -8.36
CA VAL A 52 0.53 -11.22 -9.71
C VAL A 52 1.66 -11.09 -10.74
N MET A 53 2.59 -10.17 -10.53
CA MET A 53 3.68 -9.95 -11.48
C MET A 53 4.56 -11.18 -11.65
N LEU A 54 4.87 -11.90 -10.56
CA LEU A 54 5.68 -13.11 -10.67
C LEU A 54 4.97 -14.20 -11.46
N LEU A 55 3.65 -14.39 -11.28
CA LEU A 55 2.85 -15.35 -12.06
C LEU A 55 2.92 -15.08 -13.57
N PHE A 56 2.75 -13.82 -13.98
CA PHE A 56 2.78 -13.44 -15.40
C PHE A 56 4.19 -13.50 -16.00
N MET A 57 5.23 -13.44 -15.19
CA MET A 57 6.62 -13.37 -15.64
C MET A 57 7.43 -14.63 -15.32
N LEU A 58 6.78 -15.76 -14.99
CA LEU A 58 7.49 -17.00 -14.60
C LEU A 58 8.55 -17.45 -15.63
N GLY A 59 8.32 -17.23 -16.92
CA GLY A 59 9.30 -17.54 -17.98
C GLY A 59 10.62 -16.77 -17.87
N MET A 60 10.65 -15.62 -17.20
CA MET A 60 11.85 -14.82 -16.97
C MET A 60 12.65 -15.28 -15.72
N TYR A 61 12.00 -16.02 -14.82
CA TYR A 61 12.55 -16.41 -13.52
C TYR A 61 12.66 -17.93 -13.43
N GLN A 62 13.80 -18.48 -13.85
CA GLN A 62 13.99 -19.93 -14.03
C GLN A 62 14.25 -20.70 -12.71
N ASP A 63 14.64 -20.00 -11.63
CA ASP A 63 14.94 -20.64 -10.35
C ASP A 63 13.66 -20.84 -9.53
N LYS A 64 13.16 -22.08 -9.53
CA LYS A 64 11.95 -22.47 -8.80
C LYS A 64 12.06 -22.20 -7.30
N GLY A 65 13.23 -22.38 -6.69
CA GLY A 65 13.44 -22.16 -5.26
C GLY A 65 13.26 -20.69 -4.89
N LYS A 66 13.88 -19.78 -5.67
CA LYS A 66 13.70 -18.33 -5.50
C LYS A 66 12.27 -17.88 -5.77
N ASN A 67 11.62 -18.44 -6.78
CA ASN A 67 10.23 -18.11 -7.09
C ASN A 67 9.30 -18.48 -5.93
N THR A 68 9.45 -19.69 -5.39
CA THR A 68 8.67 -20.15 -4.24
C THR A 68 8.93 -19.27 -3.01
N ALA A 69 10.18 -18.91 -2.74
CA ALA A 69 10.51 -18.01 -1.64
C ALA A 69 9.84 -16.63 -1.79
N ILE A 70 9.83 -16.07 -3.01
CA ILE A 70 9.16 -14.78 -3.29
C ILE A 70 7.65 -14.91 -3.12
N PHE A 71 7.03 -15.98 -3.62
CA PHE A 71 5.59 -16.20 -3.43
C PHE A 71 5.22 -16.29 -1.95
N ILE A 72 5.93 -17.12 -1.18
CA ILE A 72 5.67 -17.27 0.26
C ILE A 72 5.83 -15.92 0.97
N GLY A 73 6.92 -15.20 0.69
CA GLY A 73 7.17 -13.89 1.27
C GLY A 73 6.07 -12.87 0.91
N ALA A 74 5.66 -12.82 -0.35
CA ALA A 74 4.62 -11.91 -0.83
C ALA A 74 3.24 -12.22 -0.23
N ILE A 75 2.87 -13.51 -0.14
CA ILE A 75 1.63 -13.95 0.49
C ILE A 75 1.66 -13.64 1.99
N ALA A 76 2.79 -13.83 2.67
CA ALA A 76 2.93 -13.49 4.08
C ALA A 76 2.77 -11.99 4.32
N VAL A 77 3.43 -11.14 3.52
CA VAL A 77 3.28 -9.67 3.58
C VAL A 77 1.83 -9.27 3.32
N PHE A 78 1.18 -9.88 2.34
CA PHE A 78 -0.24 -9.66 2.06
C PHE A 78 -1.11 -10.00 3.27
N ALA A 79 -0.97 -11.20 3.83
CA ALA A 79 -1.77 -11.66 4.95
C ALA A 79 -1.56 -10.80 6.20
N ILE A 80 -0.30 -10.44 6.51
CA ILE A 80 0.04 -9.56 7.64
C ILE A 80 -0.56 -8.17 7.43
N GLY A 81 -0.43 -7.58 6.24
CA GLY A 81 -1.00 -6.27 5.96
C GLY A 81 -2.52 -6.25 6.05
N VAL A 82 -3.19 -7.29 5.54
CA VAL A 82 -4.65 -7.46 5.69
C VAL A 82 -5.04 -7.63 7.15
N PHE A 83 -4.29 -8.43 7.92
CA PHE A 83 -4.54 -8.59 9.35
C PHE A 83 -4.43 -7.25 10.08
N LEU A 84 -3.33 -6.51 9.89
CA LEU A 84 -3.08 -5.24 10.56
C LEU A 84 -4.14 -4.18 10.21
N VAL A 85 -4.48 -4.05 8.92
CA VAL A 85 -5.49 -3.07 8.47
C VAL A 85 -6.88 -3.41 9.02
N ARG A 86 -7.19 -4.69 9.22
CA ARG A 86 -8.50 -5.15 9.71
C ARG A 86 -8.60 -5.14 11.23
N SER A 87 -7.53 -5.50 11.93
CA SER A 87 -7.52 -5.62 13.38
C SER A 87 -7.30 -4.27 14.06
N GLN A 88 -6.60 -3.34 13.39
CA GLN A 88 -6.21 -2.03 13.94
C GLN A 88 -5.45 -2.13 15.28
N THR A 89 -4.92 -3.30 15.65
CA THR A 89 -4.36 -3.58 16.98
C THR A 89 -3.12 -2.76 17.32
N THR A 90 -2.49 -2.18 16.30
CA THR A 90 -1.26 -1.38 16.38
C THR A 90 -1.54 0.11 16.27
N VAL A 91 -2.76 0.52 15.91
CA VAL A 91 -3.14 1.93 15.72
C VAL A 91 -3.69 2.48 17.04
N GLN A 92 -2.92 3.36 17.69
CA GLN A 92 -3.27 3.96 18.98
C GLN A 92 -3.96 5.32 18.82
N ASP A 93 -4.59 5.82 19.88
CA ASP A 93 -5.43 7.02 19.91
C ASP A 93 -4.87 8.22 19.12
N GLN A 94 -3.65 8.67 19.43
CA GLN A 94 -3.05 9.81 18.73
C GLN A 94 -2.74 9.52 17.25
N SER A 95 -2.32 8.29 16.94
CA SER A 95 -2.07 7.86 15.56
C SER A 95 -3.38 7.83 14.77
N TRP A 96 -4.46 7.33 15.38
CA TRP A 96 -5.80 7.31 14.81
C TRP A 96 -6.32 8.71 14.53
N MET A 97 -6.25 9.62 15.50
CA MET A 97 -6.69 11.01 15.31
C MET A 97 -5.92 11.69 14.17
N LYS A 98 -4.59 11.51 14.12
CA LYS A 98 -3.76 12.05 13.03
C LYS A 98 -4.13 11.45 11.68
N ALA A 99 -4.36 10.13 11.60
CA ALA A 99 -4.75 9.45 10.37
C ALA A 99 -6.15 9.87 9.87
N MET A 100 -7.00 10.37 10.76
CA MET A 100 -8.34 10.82 10.41
C MET A 100 -8.35 12.21 9.73
N ILE A 101 -7.32 13.03 9.95
CA ILE A 101 -7.16 14.33 9.27
C ILE A 101 -7.09 14.17 7.74
N PRO A 102 -6.15 13.38 7.15
CA PRO A 102 -6.12 13.17 5.71
C PRO A 102 -7.33 12.37 5.21
N HIS A 103 -7.97 11.54 6.04
CA HIS A 103 -9.19 10.83 5.65
C HIS A 103 -10.37 11.78 5.44
N HIS A 104 -10.70 12.63 6.42
CA HIS A 104 -11.73 13.64 6.28
C HIS A 104 -11.36 14.71 5.26
N SER A 105 -10.06 15.00 5.08
CA SER A 105 -9.61 15.93 4.05
C SER A 105 -10.05 15.50 2.64
N ILE A 106 -10.02 14.20 2.34
CA ILE A 106 -10.51 13.70 1.04
C ILE A 106 -12.02 13.90 0.93
N ALA A 107 -12.76 13.64 2.01
CA ALA A 107 -14.20 13.84 2.03
C ALA A 107 -14.57 15.31 1.78
N VAL A 108 -13.87 16.27 2.41
CA VAL A 108 -14.04 17.71 2.13
C VAL A 108 -13.77 18.00 0.65
N LEU A 109 -12.65 17.53 0.10
CA LEU A 109 -12.29 17.73 -1.30
C LEU A 109 -13.38 17.25 -2.27
N THR A 110 -13.94 16.05 -2.03
CA THR A 110 -14.95 15.47 -2.91
C THR A 110 -16.32 16.09 -2.70
N SER A 111 -16.72 16.37 -1.45
CA SER A 111 -18.05 16.89 -1.12
C SER A 111 -18.22 18.35 -1.48
N GLU A 112 -17.20 19.20 -1.29
CA GLU A 112 -17.24 20.62 -1.68
C GLU A 112 -17.41 20.79 -3.20
N ARG A 113 -16.94 19.81 -3.98
CA ARG A 113 -17.02 19.80 -5.44
C ARG A 113 -18.20 18.98 -5.99
N ALA A 114 -19.03 18.42 -5.12
CA ALA A 114 -20.11 17.54 -5.53
C ALA A 114 -21.30 18.29 -6.17
N GLY A 115 -21.49 19.58 -5.85
CA GLY A 115 -22.54 20.40 -6.43
C GLY A 115 -23.95 19.84 -6.21
N ILE A 116 -24.19 19.25 -5.05
CA ILE A 116 -25.47 18.65 -4.67
C ILE A 116 -26.32 19.72 -3.99
N ASP A 117 -27.47 20.01 -4.58
CA ASP A 117 -28.57 20.77 -3.97
C ASP A 117 -29.67 19.76 -3.57
N ASP A 118 -30.29 19.95 -2.41
CA ASP A 118 -31.45 19.17 -1.92
C ASP A 118 -32.71 20.05 -1.93
#